data_AF-A0A3M2ACT3-F1
#
_entry.id   AF-A0A3M2ACT3-F1
#
_cell.length_a   1.000
_cell.length_b   1.000
_cell.length_c   1.000
_cell.angle_alpha   90.00
_cell.angle_beta   90.00
_cell.angle_gamma   90.00
#
_symmetry.space_group_name_H-M   'P 1'
#
loop_
_entity.id
_entity.type
_entity.pdbx_description
1 polymer ?
#
loop_
_entity_poly.entity_id
_entity_poly.type
_entity_poly.pdbx_seq_one_letter_code
_entity_poly.pdbx_strand_id
1 'polypeptide(L)'
;MTSASTSSSTTNLTKLPRVMHPEVATLAQRPFPPLHHYIHHGQPATTDELIVLVSPEALRQIDNHSQQDLTQELGGGLLGTAYRHNGQVFVHITAALPVNSPDHGPIHFTFTADAWRQLQQERDAQYPALEIVGWFHTHPDLGVFYSSDDVVVHSAAFTLPWHVGLVVDPVRQEACFFGWVNGELKALGGFYETAEFAHDTAPESAVSWRTITTTVHQPSPPPAHP
;
A
#
# COMPACT_ATOMS: atom_id res chain seq x y z
N MET A 1 62.20 21.63 -7.62
CA MET A 1 61.50 21.10 -6.43
C MET A 1 60.04 21.43 -6.60
N THR A 2 59.24 20.38 -6.77
CA THR A 2 57.83 20.37 -7.18
C THR A 2 56.90 20.74 -6.03
N SER A 3 56.06 21.76 -6.23
CA SER A 3 54.88 22.03 -5.41
C SER A 3 53.68 21.36 -6.08
N ALA A 4 53.11 20.35 -5.42
CA ALA A 4 51.85 19.74 -5.82
C ALA A 4 50.71 20.37 -5.03
N SER A 5 49.83 21.10 -5.72
CA SER A 5 48.53 21.51 -5.19
C SER A 5 47.50 20.48 -5.64
N THR A 6 47.01 19.68 -4.71
CA THR A 6 45.88 18.77 -4.93
C THR A 6 44.58 19.55 -4.81
N SER A 7 43.91 19.81 -5.93
CA SER A 7 42.51 20.26 -5.96
C SER A 7 41.60 19.04 -5.93
N SER A 8 40.90 18.84 -4.81
CA SER A 8 39.84 17.85 -4.70
C SER A 8 38.61 18.36 -5.43
N SER A 9 38.32 17.79 -6.61
CA SER A 9 37.06 18.02 -7.31
C SER A 9 35.96 17.16 -6.66
N THR A 10 35.10 17.80 -5.87
CA THR A 10 33.83 17.25 -5.40
C THR A 10 32.92 17.03 -6.60
N THR A 11 32.72 15.76 -6.98
CA THR A 11 31.70 15.37 -7.96
C THR A 11 30.33 15.53 -7.33
N ASN A 12 29.62 16.61 -7.66
CA ASN A 12 28.18 16.70 -7.47
C ASN A 12 27.53 15.59 -8.29
N LEU A 13 27.05 14.52 -7.64
CA LEU A 13 26.07 13.63 -8.25
C LEU A 13 24.75 14.40 -8.37
N THR A 14 24.54 15.03 -9.52
CA THR A 14 23.21 15.47 -9.95
C THR A 14 22.32 14.22 -10.02
N LYS A 15 21.40 14.11 -9.05
CA LYS A 15 20.32 13.11 -9.05
C LYS A 15 19.60 13.24 -10.39
N LEU A 16 19.67 12.21 -11.24
CA LEU A 16 18.96 12.17 -12.52
C LEU A 16 17.47 12.50 -12.26
N PRO A 17 16.81 13.28 -13.13
CA PRO A 17 15.41 13.60 -12.95
C PRO A 17 14.59 12.30 -12.93
N ARG A 18 13.83 12.12 -11.84
CA ARG A 18 12.94 10.98 -11.64
C ARG A 18 11.95 10.93 -12.80
N VAL A 19 11.95 9.85 -13.57
CA VAL A 19 10.94 9.62 -14.61
C VAL A 19 9.62 9.38 -13.88
N MET A 20 8.82 10.43 -13.76
CA MET A 20 7.49 10.34 -13.18
C MET A 20 6.57 9.67 -14.19
N HIS A 21 5.86 8.63 -13.77
CA HIS A 21 4.80 8.02 -14.55
C HIS A 21 3.79 9.12 -14.97
N PRO A 22 3.34 9.20 -16.23
CA PRO A 22 2.58 10.35 -16.75
C PRO A 22 1.30 10.64 -15.98
N GLU A 23 0.69 9.63 -15.38
CA GLU A 23 -0.52 9.69 -14.56
C GLU A 23 -0.26 10.39 -13.22
N VAL A 24 0.96 10.34 -12.68
CA VAL A 24 1.31 11.18 -11.52
C VAL A 24 1.19 12.66 -11.88
N ALA A 25 1.39 13.01 -13.16
CA ALA A 25 1.23 14.37 -13.64
C ALA A 25 -0.23 14.87 -13.66
N THR A 26 -1.22 14.00 -13.42
CA THR A 26 -2.66 14.36 -13.40
C THR A 26 -3.23 14.54 -11.99
N LEU A 27 -2.57 14.02 -10.96
CA LEU A 27 -3.04 14.08 -9.57
C LEU A 27 -3.25 15.52 -9.05
N ALA A 28 -4.16 15.75 -8.11
CA ALA A 28 -4.28 17.07 -7.50
C ALA A 28 -3.05 17.41 -6.62
N GLN A 29 -2.64 18.68 -6.59
CA GLN A 29 -1.71 19.17 -5.57
C GLN A 29 -2.49 19.51 -4.30
N ARG A 30 -2.13 18.92 -3.17
CA ARG A 30 -2.77 19.19 -1.88
C ARG A 30 -1.73 19.39 -0.79
N PRO A 31 -1.98 20.21 0.23
CA PRO A 31 -1.11 20.28 1.38
C PRO A 31 -1.14 18.94 2.14
N PHE A 32 0.01 18.51 2.62
CA PHE A 32 0.09 17.39 3.55
C PHE A 32 -0.01 17.93 4.99
N PRO A 33 -0.98 17.46 5.81
CA PRO A 33 -1.06 17.88 7.20
C PRO A 33 0.22 17.49 7.96
N PRO A 34 0.61 18.22 9.01
CA PRO A 34 1.81 17.90 9.78
C PRO A 34 1.82 16.46 10.30
N LEU A 35 2.98 15.79 10.21
CA LEU A 35 3.15 14.38 10.62
C LEU A 35 2.82 14.08 12.09
N HIS A 36 2.84 15.08 12.98
CA HIS A 36 2.46 14.90 14.39
C HIS A 36 0.98 14.60 14.61
N HIS A 37 0.17 14.68 13.54
CA HIS A 37 -1.23 14.28 13.56
C HIS A 37 -1.46 12.81 13.20
N TYR A 38 -0.40 12.02 13.07
CA TYR A 38 -0.47 10.65 12.59
C TYR A 38 0.22 9.68 13.53
N ILE A 39 -0.36 8.51 13.67
CA ILE A 39 0.32 7.36 14.26
C ILE A 39 1.11 6.70 13.12
N HIS A 40 2.42 6.54 13.31
CA HIS A 40 3.29 5.95 12.31
C HIS A 40 3.50 4.47 12.59
N HIS A 41 3.26 3.66 11.56
CA HIS A 41 3.38 2.20 11.59
C HIS A 41 4.50 1.76 10.65
N GLY A 42 5.55 1.12 11.19
CA GLY A 42 6.71 0.64 10.41
C GLY A 42 7.83 1.67 10.23
N GLN A 43 8.50 1.66 9.08
CA GLN A 43 9.55 2.61 8.70
C GLN A 43 8.97 3.78 7.89
N PRO A 44 9.55 5.00 7.97
CA PRO A 44 9.13 6.11 7.14
C PRO A 44 9.34 5.82 5.65
N ALA A 45 8.40 6.25 4.81
CA ALA A 45 8.53 6.12 3.36
C ALA A 45 9.78 6.84 2.86
N THR A 46 10.54 6.20 1.97
CA THR A 46 11.63 6.87 1.26
C THR A 46 11.08 7.88 0.24
N THR A 47 11.94 8.75 -0.31
CA THR A 47 11.51 9.73 -1.33
C THR A 47 10.93 9.06 -2.58
N ASP A 48 11.33 7.80 -2.85
CA ASP A 48 10.90 7.06 -4.04
C ASP A 48 9.63 6.23 -3.81
N GLU A 49 9.18 6.10 -2.57
CA GLU A 49 7.93 5.46 -2.20
C GLU A 49 6.77 6.47 -2.17
N LEU A 50 5.57 5.98 -2.48
CA LEU A 50 4.35 6.70 -2.12
C LEU A 50 4.15 6.69 -0.61
N ILE A 51 3.47 7.71 -0.09
CA ILE A 51 3.03 7.75 1.31
C ILE A 51 1.59 7.21 1.39
N VAL A 52 1.41 6.18 2.22
CA VAL A 52 0.10 5.61 2.51
C VAL A 52 -0.45 6.23 3.79
N LEU A 53 -1.60 6.88 3.66
CA LEU A 53 -2.39 7.38 4.78
C LEU A 53 -3.63 6.52 4.92
N VAL A 54 -4.00 6.12 6.13
CA VAL A 54 -5.17 5.28 6.38
C VAL A 54 -6.01 5.89 7.49
N SER A 55 -7.32 5.99 7.28
CA SER A 55 -8.23 6.41 8.34
C SER A 55 -8.40 5.29 9.39
N PRO A 56 -8.65 5.63 10.66
CA PRO A 56 -9.04 4.68 11.70
C PRO A 56 -10.23 3.82 11.27
N GLU A 57 -11.16 4.40 10.53
CA GLU A 57 -12.33 3.70 10.02
C GLU A 57 -11.98 2.62 9.00
N ALA A 58 -11.12 2.92 8.02
CA ALA A 58 -10.66 1.93 7.07
C ALA A 58 -9.92 0.78 7.78
N LEU A 59 -9.06 1.11 8.76
CA LEU A 59 -8.35 0.11 9.55
C LEU A 59 -9.30 -0.83 10.30
N ARG A 60 -10.32 -0.28 10.99
CA ARG A 60 -11.35 -1.08 11.67
C ARG A 60 -12.13 -1.96 10.70
N GLN A 61 -12.49 -1.44 9.53
CA GLN A 61 -13.22 -2.21 8.52
C GLN A 61 -12.40 -3.41 8.03
N ILE A 62 -11.10 -3.20 7.79
CA ILE A 62 -10.17 -4.26 7.39
C ILE A 62 -9.98 -5.26 8.53
N ASP A 63 -9.71 -4.82 9.76
CA ASP A 63 -9.49 -5.71 10.90
C ASP A 63 -10.72 -6.54 11.23
N ASN A 64 -11.89 -5.91 11.30
CA ASN A 64 -13.16 -6.59 11.54
C ASN A 64 -13.44 -7.65 10.48
N HIS A 65 -13.16 -7.36 9.20
CA HIS A 65 -13.33 -8.34 8.13
C HIS A 65 -12.31 -9.47 8.25
N SER A 66 -11.05 -9.15 8.54
CA SER A 66 -9.96 -10.12 8.63
C SER A 66 -10.16 -11.16 9.74
N GLN A 67 -10.92 -10.81 10.77
CA GLN A 67 -11.24 -11.69 11.91
C GLN A 67 -12.48 -12.59 11.67
N GLN A 68 -13.23 -12.40 10.57
CA GLN A 68 -14.47 -13.16 10.34
C GLN A 68 -14.23 -14.64 10.01
N ASP A 69 -13.14 -14.95 9.32
CA ASP A 69 -12.75 -16.32 8.98
C ASP A 69 -11.21 -16.44 9.02
N LEU A 70 -10.71 -17.25 9.95
CA LEU A 70 -9.28 -17.51 10.12
C LEU A 70 -8.84 -18.82 9.42
N THR A 71 -9.72 -19.43 8.64
CA THR A 71 -9.46 -20.68 7.91
C THR A 71 -9.32 -20.47 6.40
N GLN A 72 -9.69 -19.29 5.90
CA GLN A 72 -9.66 -18.92 4.49
C GLN A 72 -9.11 -17.50 4.31
N GLU A 73 -8.57 -17.22 3.13
CA GLU A 73 -8.26 -15.86 2.75
C GLU A 73 -9.54 -15.07 2.46
N LEU A 74 -9.61 -13.89 3.05
CA LEU A 74 -10.64 -12.89 2.85
C LEU A 74 -10.03 -11.70 2.11
N GLY A 75 -10.85 -10.85 1.50
CA GLY A 75 -10.32 -9.71 0.76
C GLY A 75 -11.35 -8.64 0.46
N GLY A 76 -10.86 -7.52 -0.06
CA GLY A 76 -11.70 -6.37 -0.35
C GLY A 76 -10.98 -5.24 -1.05
N GLY A 77 -11.76 -4.21 -1.43
CA GLY A 77 -11.26 -3.00 -2.07
C GLY A 77 -10.90 -1.93 -1.05
N LEU A 78 -9.80 -1.22 -1.30
CA LEU A 78 -9.39 -0.04 -0.55
C LEU A 78 -9.92 1.21 -1.27
N LEU A 79 -10.65 2.05 -0.56
CA LEU A 79 -11.29 3.24 -1.11
C LEU A 79 -10.65 4.52 -0.59
N GLY A 80 -10.38 5.45 -1.48
CA GLY A 80 -9.64 6.64 -1.11
C GLY A 80 -9.45 7.65 -2.24
N THR A 81 -8.45 8.50 -2.06
CA THR A 81 -8.01 9.45 -3.07
C THR A 81 -6.49 9.48 -3.16
N ALA A 82 -5.96 9.68 -4.36
CA ALA A 82 -4.56 9.96 -4.58
C ALA A 82 -4.33 11.44 -4.83
N TYR A 83 -3.21 11.96 -4.33
CA TYR A 83 -2.78 13.33 -4.56
C TYR A 83 -1.27 13.42 -4.49
N ARG A 84 -0.73 14.61 -4.74
CA ARG A 84 0.71 14.87 -4.66
C ARG A 84 0.99 16.11 -3.84
N HIS A 85 2.12 16.08 -3.17
CA HIS A 85 2.64 17.17 -2.36
C HIS A 85 4.17 17.18 -2.47
N ASN A 86 4.77 18.32 -2.84
CA ASN A 86 6.22 18.48 -3.00
C ASN A 86 6.90 17.40 -3.86
N GLY A 87 6.22 16.91 -4.90
CA GLY A 87 6.74 15.88 -5.82
C GLY A 87 6.62 14.45 -5.31
N GLN A 88 6.08 14.22 -4.11
CA GLN A 88 5.78 12.90 -3.58
C GLN A 88 4.29 12.57 -3.75
N VAL A 89 4.00 11.30 -4.03
CA VAL A 89 2.64 10.78 -4.19
C VAL A 89 2.11 10.32 -2.85
N PHE A 90 0.85 10.62 -2.60
CA PHE A 90 0.11 10.22 -1.42
C PHE A 90 -1.13 9.45 -1.87
N VAL A 91 -1.42 8.34 -1.20
CA VAL A 91 -2.70 7.68 -1.26
C VAL A 91 -3.34 7.77 0.12
N HIS A 92 -4.54 8.31 0.20
CA HIS A 92 -5.31 8.40 1.44
C HIS A 92 -6.51 7.47 1.35
N ILE A 93 -6.40 6.35 2.06
CA ILE A 93 -7.42 5.32 2.20
C ILE A 93 -8.35 5.73 3.34
N THR A 94 -9.62 5.94 3.03
CA THR A 94 -10.61 6.45 3.98
C THR A 94 -11.68 5.42 4.33
N ALA A 95 -11.85 4.39 3.50
CA ALA A 95 -12.74 3.26 3.75
C ALA A 95 -12.20 1.99 3.07
N ALA A 96 -12.72 0.83 3.48
CA ALA A 96 -12.50 -0.46 2.87
C ALA A 96 -13.83 -1.20 2.72
N LEU A 97 -14.01 -1.88 1.59
CA LEU A 97 -15.19 -2.68 1.30
C LEU A 97 -14.79 -4.16 1.17
N PRO A 98 -15.26 -5.04 2.06
CA PRO A 98 -15.16 -6.49 1.88
C PRO A 98 -15.75 -6.94 0.55
N VAL A 99 -15.14 -7.93 -0.08
CA VAL A 99 -15.63 -8.51 -1.33
C VAL A 99 -15.67 -10.02 -1.19
N ASN A 100 -16.86 -10.60 -1.40
CA ASN A 100 -17.03 -12.03 -1.45
C ASN A 100 -16.68 -12.52 -2.86
N SER A 101 -15.42 -12.91 -3.09
CA SER A 101 -15.06 -13.60 -4.33
C SER A 101 -15.41 -15.08 -4.19
N PRO A 102 -16.13 -15.74 -5.11
CA PRO A 102 -16.33 -17.19 -5.06
C PRO A 102 -15.06 -17.99 -5.41
N ASP A 103 -14.04 -17.33 -5.95
CA ASP A 103 -12.72 -17.91 -6.28
C ASP A 103 -11.67 -17.43 -5.27
N HIS A 104 -11.82 -17.96 -4.05
CA HIS A 104 -10.88 -17.81 -2.95
C HIS A 104 -10.56 -19.20 -2.39
N GLY A 105 -9.35 -19.36 -1.88
CA GLY A 105 -8.92 -20.56 -1.18
C GLY A 105 -8.04 -20.21 0.01
N PRO A 106 -7.45 -21.21 0.68
CA PRO A 106 -6.59 -20.96 1.85
C PRO A 106 -5.28 -20.21 1.52
N ILE A 107 -4.96 -20.04 0.24
CA ILE A 107 -3.68 -19.53 -0.28
C ILE A 107 -3.81 -18.62 -1.53
N HIS A 108 -5.04 -18.24 -1.93
CA HIS A 108 -5.23 -17.31 -3.04
C HIS A 108 -6.55 -16.53 -2.95
N PHE A 109 -6.51 -15.25 -3.32
CA PHE A 109 -7.68 -14.42 -3.54
C PHE A 109 -7.61 -13.75 -4.92
N THR A 110 -8.58 -14.05 -5.80
CA THR A 110 -8.67 -13.43 -7.13
C THR A 110 -9.88 -12.52 -7.23
N PHE A 111 -9.70 -11.30 -7.76
CA PHE A 111 -10.82 -10.45 -8.19
C PHE A 111 -11.42 -11.00 -9.47
N THR A 112 -12.48 -11.81 -9.34
CA THR A 112 -13.33 -12.16 -10.48
C THR A 112 -14.04 -10.93 -11.05
N ALA A 113 -14.52 -11.00 -12.30
CA ALA A 113 -15.30 -9.92 -12.89
C ALA A 113 -16.56 -9.58 -12.08
N ASP A 114 -17.11 -10.57 -11.37
CA ASP A 114 -18.30 -10.41 -10.52
C ASP A 114 -17.94 -9.68 -9.22
N ALA A 115 -16.84 -10.08 -8.58
CA ALA A 115 -16.26 -9.40 -7.43
C ALA A 115 -15.95 -7.93 -7.73
N TRP A 116 -15.40 -7.64 -8.91
CA TRP A 116 -15.14 -6.26 -9.33
C TRP A 116 -16.42 -5.45 -9.54
N ARG A 117 -17.44 -6.03 -10.19
CA ARG A 117 -18.75 -5.37 -10.37
C ARG A 117 -19.42 -5.09 -9.04
N GLN A 118 -19.38 -6.04 -8.10
CA GLN A 118 -19.93 -5.86 -6.76
C GLN A 118 -19.21 -4.72 -6.03
N LEU A 119 -17.88 -4.73 -6.00
CA LEU A 119 -17.08 -3.68 -5.37
C LEU A 119 -17.42 -2.29 -5.93
N GLN A 120 -17.54 -2.17 -7.25
CA GLN A 120 -17.89 -0.91 -7.90
C GLN A 120 -19.31 -0.45 -7.54
N GLN A 121 -20.30 -1.36 -7.53
CA GLN A 121 -21.67 -1.03 -7.13
C GLN A 121 -21.78 -0.58 -5.67
N GLU A 122 -21.09 -1.28 -4.76
CA GLU A 122 -21.09 -0.92 -3.34
C GLU A 122 -20.35 0.40 -3.10
N ARG A 123 -19.23 0.64 -3.80
CA ARG A 123 -18.54 1.92 -3.79
C ARG A 123 -19.46 3.04 -4.27
N ASP A 124 -20.18 2.86 -5.38
CA ASP A 124 -21.06 3.90 -5.92
C ASP A 124 -22.24 4.20 -4.98
N ALA A 125 -22.73 3.18 -4.26
CA ALA A 125 -23.83 3.33 -3.31
C ALA A 125 -23.41 3.99 -1.98
N GLN A 126 -22.26 3.61 -1.42
CA GLN A 126 -21.85 4.00 -0.08
C GLN A 126 -20.81 5.13 -0.07
N TYR A 127 -19.93 5.17 -1.07
CA TYR A 127 -18.76 6.04 -1.15
C TYR A 127 -18.58 6.68 -2.55
N PRO A 128 -19.61 7.36 -3.10
CA PRO A 128 -19.60 7.84 -4.49
C PRO A 128 -18.48 8.85 -4.81
N ALA A 129 -17.89 9.48 -3.79
CA ALA A 129 -16.79 10.44 -3.94
C ALA A 129 -15.39 9.80 -3.82
N LEU A 130 -15.29 8.53 -3.47
CA LEU A 130 -14.01 7.82 -3.32
C LEU A 130 -13.72 6.97 -4.56
N GLU A 131 -12.45 6.79 -4.85
CA GLU A 131 -11.97 5.87 -5.89
C GLU A 131 -11.47 4.57 -5.26
N ILE A 132 -11.47 3.48 -6.04
CA ILE A 132 -10.77 2.25 -5.65
C ILE A 132 -9.28 2.52 -5.87
N VAL A 133 -8.52 2.60 -4.79
CA VAL A 133 -7.08 2.93 -4.80
C VAL A 133 -6.20 1.72 -4.48
N GLY A 134 -6.79 0.54 -4.32
CA GLY A 134 -6.06 -0.65 -3.96
C GLY A 134 -6.97 -1.77 -3.51
N TRP A 135 -6.36 -2.77 -2.91
CA TRP A 135 -7.02 -3.93 -2.35
C TRP A 135 -6.31 -4.44 -1.10
N PHE A 136 -7.00 -5.26 -0.34
CA PHE A 136 -6.42 -6.01 0.76
C PHE A 136 -6.85 -7.46 0.72
N HIS A 137 -6.05 -8.34 1.31
CA HIS A 137 -6.44 -9.70 1.63
C HIS A 137 -5.77 -10.21 2.91
N THR A 138 -6.27 -11.34 3.44
CA THR A 138 -5.72 -11.96 4.64
C THR A 138 -4.86 -13.18 4.34
N HIS A 139 -3.88 -13.42 5.21
CA HIS A 139 -3.03 -14.61 5.25
C HIS A 139 -3.09 -15.23 6.66
N PRO A 140 -4.14 -15.98 7.04
CA PRO A 140 -4.28 -16.49 8.40
C PRO A 140 -3.13 -17.44 8.79
N ASP A 141 -2.26 -17.01 9.70
CA ASP A 141 -1.08 -17.76 10.20
C ASP A 141 -0.06 -18.19 9.12
N LEU A 142 -0.01 -17.49 7.99
CA LEU A 142 1.04 -17.70 6.98
C LEU A 142 2.18 -16.69 7.12
N GLY A 143 1.94 -15.60 7.85
CA GLY A 143 2.78 -14.41 7.85
C GLY A 143 2.53 -13.53 6.64
N VAL A 144 3.17 -12.36 6.64
CA VAL A 144 2.98 -11.36 5.59
C VAL A 144 4.04 -11.49 4.51
N PHE A 145 3.62 -11.76 3.29
CA PHE A 145 4.41 -11.74 2.06
C PHE A 145 3.48 -11.49 0.87
N TYR A 146 4.02 -11.06 -0.27
CA TYR A 146 3.27 -10.97 -1.52
C TYR A 146 3.60 -12.20 -2.37
N SER A 147 2.62 -13.05 -2.62
CA SER A 147 2.76 -14.25 -3.44
C SER A 147 2.90 -13.92 -4.94
N SER A 148 3.22 -14.92 -5.76
CA SER A 148 3.21 -14.76 -7.22
C SER A 148 1.81 -14.45 -7.75
N ASP A 149 0.77 -14.99 -7.12
CA ASP A 149 -0.62 -14.77 -7.52
C ASP A 149 -1.05 -13.33 -7.19
N ASP A 150 -0.60 -12.81 -6.04
CA ASP A 150 -0.82 -11.40 -5.68
C ASP A 150 -0.16 -10.46 -6.68
N VAL A 151 1.06 -10.77 -7.14
CA VAL A 151 1.74 -9.99 -8.18
C VAL A 151 0.92 -10.00 -9.47
N VAL A 152 0.34 -11.13 -9.87
CA VAL A 152 -0.50 -11.24 -11.07
C VAL A 152 -1.77 -10.40 -10.91
N VAL A 153 -2.49 -10.53 -9.80
CA VAL A 153 -3.72 -9.76 -9.52
C VAL A 153 -3.41 -8.26 -9.50
N HIS A 154 -2.37 -7.86 -8.76
CA HIS A 154 -2.00 -6.44 -8.64
C HIS A 154 -1.57 -5.86 -9.98
N SER A 155 -0.73 -6.55 -10.74
CA SER A 155 -0.23 -6.07 -12.03
C SER A 155 -1.33 -6.00 -13.11
N ALA A 156 -2.39 -6.80 -12.98
CA ALA A 156 -3.52 -6.78 -13.90
C ALA A 156 -4.55 -5.69 -13.57
N ALA A 157 -4.89 -5.52 -12.29
CA ALA A 157 -6.01 -4.67 -11.85
C ALA A 157 -5.56 -3.32 -11.27
N PHE A 158 -4.36 -3.23 -10.73
CA PHE A 158 -3.90 -2.12 -9.89
C PHE A 158 -2.61 -1.49 -10.44
N THR A 159 -2.70 -0.90 -11.64
CA THR A 159 -1.51 -0.46 -12.41
C THR A 159 -1.03 0.97 -12.16
N LEU A 160 -1.84 1.81 -11.51
CA LEU A 160 -1.48 3.21 -11.27
C LEU A 160 -0.43 3.33 -10.16
N PRO A 161 0.50 4.32 -10.21
CA PRO A 161 1.58 4.46 -9.24
C PRO A 161 1.16 4.65 -7.78
N TRP A 162 -0.08 5.05 -7.54
CA TRP A 162 -0.66 5.20 -6.21
C TRP A 162 -1.49 3.99 -5.76
N HIS A 163 -1.65 2.98 -6.62
CA HIS A 163 -2.34 1.77 -6.23
C HIS A 163 -1.49 0.94 -5.25
N VAL A 164 -2.17 0.36 -4.26
CA VAL A 164 -1.55 -0.42 -3.20
C VAL A 164 -2.26 -1.74 -2.96
N GLY A 165 -1.50 -2.72 -2.48
CA GLY A 165 -2.01 -3.98 -1.91
C GLY A 165 -1.69 -4.00 -0.43
N LEU A 166 -2.61 -4.48 0.41
CA LEU A 166 -2.38 -4.73 1.82
C LEU A 166 -2.54 -6.21 2.11
N VAL A 167 -1.55 -6.80 2.78
CA VAL A 167 -1.65 -8.15 3.31
C VAL A 167 -1.74 -8.07 4.83
N VAL A 168 -2.73 -8.74 5.42
CA VAL A 168 -2.92 -8.81 6.88
C VAL A 168 -2.89 -10.27 7.34
N ASP A 169 -2.04 -10.59 8.31
CA ASP A 169 -2.15 -11.85 9.04
C ASP A 169 -2.90 -11.58 10.37
N PRO A 170 -4.21 -11.89 10.45
CA PRO A 170 -5.01 -11.63 11.64
C PRO A 170 -4.60 -12.51 12.84
N VAL A 171 -3.94 -13.66 12.61
CA VAL A 171 -3.49 -14.54 13.69
C VAL A 171 -2.20 -14.01 14.31
N ARG A 172 -1.25 -13.59 13.47
CA ARG A 172 0.04 -13.03 13.92
C ARG A 172 -0.02 -11.55 14.26
N GLN A 173 -1.12 -10.88 13.93
CA GLN A 173 -1.29 -9.44 14.06
C GLN A 173 -0.18 -8.70 13.31
N GLU A 174 0.04 -9.09 12.06
CA GLU A 174 1.06 -8.53 11.17
C GLU A 174 0.41 -7.94 9.93
N ALA A 175 0.97 -6.84 9.41
CA ALA A 175 0.49 -6.26 8.17
C ALA A 175 1.63 -5.63 7.33
N CYS A 176 1.46 -5.58 6.01
CA CYS A 176 2.39 -4.88 5.12
C CYS A 176 1.65 -4.34 3.89
N PHE A 177 1.95 -3.10 3.53
CA PHE A 177 1.53 -2.55 2.24
C PHE A 177 2.57 -2.87 1.18
N PHE A 178 2.09 -3.06 -0.03
CA PHE A 178 2.86 -3.24 -1.25
C PHE A 178 2.42 -2.21 -2.28
N GLY A 179 3.36 -1.68 -3.05
CA GLY A 179 3.07 -0.68 -4.06
C GLY A 179 4.20 -0.51 -5.07
N TRP A 180 3.95 0.33 -6.08
CA TRP A 180 4.89 0.59 -7.15
C TRP A 180 6.01 1.54 -6.72
N VAL A 181 7.24 1.07 -6.73
CA VAL A 181 8.45 1.85 -6.46
C VAL A 181 9.36 1.78 -7.68
N ASN A 182 9.47 2.90 -8.40
CA ASN A 182 10.23 3.00 -9.66
C ASN A 182 9.83 1.94 -10.71
N GLY A 183 8.53 1.61 -10.79
CA GLY A 183 7.97 0.65 -11.75
C GLY A 183 8.06 -0.82 -11.31
N GLU A 184 8.60 -1.10 -10.14
CA GLU A 184 8.66 -2.43 -9.56
C GLU A 184 7.72 -2.53 -8.36
N LEU A 185 7.00 -3.64 -8.23
CA LEU A 185 6.17 -3.90 -7.07
C LEU A 185 7.04 -4.29 -5.87
N LYS A 186 6.93 -3.54 -4.76
CA LYS A 186 7.75 -3.74 -3.55
C LYS A 186 6.91 -3.62 -2.29
N ALA A 187 7.38 -4.25 -1.23
CA ALA A 187 6.92 -3.96 0.13
C ALA A 187 7.27 -2.50 0.48
N LEU A 188 6.33 -1.78 1.07
CA LEU A 188 6.50 -0.43 1.56
C LEU A 188 7.02 -0.48 3.01
N GLY A 189 7.81 0.52 3.40
CA GLY A 189 8.39 0.57 4.74
C GLY A 189 7.35 0.69 5.85
N GLY A 190 6.22 1.34 5.58
CA GLY A 190 5.21 1.64 6.58
C GLY A 190 4.02 2.44 6.03
N PHE A 191 3.12 2.83 6.93
CA PHE A 191 1.99 3.71 6.65
C PHE A 191 1.71 4.65 7.83
N TYR A 192 0.86 5.64 7.59
CA TYR A 192 0.45 6.60 8.61
C TYR A 192 -1.06 6.48 8.84
N GLU A 193 -1.43 6.20 10.07
CA GLU A 193 -2.83 6.25 10.49
C GLU A 193 -3.20 7.69 10.88
N THR A 194 -4.31 8.20 10.36
CA THR A 194 -4.78 9.55 10.68
C THR A 194 -5.34 9.58 12.10
N ALA A 195 -4.85 10.44 12.99
CA ALA A 195 -5.42 10.53 14.32
C ALA A 195 -6.70 11.38 14.34
N GLU A 196 -7.75 10.86 14.97
CA GLU A 196 -8.87 11.68 15.43
C GLU A 196 -8.46 12.31 16.77
N PHE A 197 -8.31 13.63 16.84
CA PHE A 197 -7.94 14.30 18.10
C PHE A 197 -9.08 14.21 19.11
N ALA A 198 -9.02 13.21 19.99
CA ALA A 198 -9.64 13.30 21.30
C ALA A 198 -8.63 13.91 22.27
N HIS A 199 -8.95 15.09 22.79
CA HIS A 199 -8.34 15.83 23.91
C HIS A 199 -7.19 15.14 24.68
N ASP A 200 -6.05 15.87 24.83
CA ASP A 200 -4.94 15.69 25.80
C ASP A 200 -4.36 14.28 26.04
N THR A 201 -4.75 13.28 25.25
CA THR A 201 -4.24 11.90 25.32
C THR A 201 -3.51 11.56 24.04
N ALA A 202 -2.44 10.77 24.15
CA ALA A 202 -1.71 10.30 22.99
C ALA A 202 -2.66 9.46 22.12
N PRO A 203 -2.67 9.65 20.78
CA PRO A 203 -3.57 8.92 19.92
C PRO A 203 -3.23 7.42 19.95
N GLU A 204 -4.24 6.59 20.17
CA GLU A 204 -4.13 5.12 20.13
C GLU A 204 -4.53 4.63 18.73
N SER A 205 -3.86 3.58 18.26
CA SER A 205 -4.15 3.02 16.94
C SER A 205 -5.49 2.29 16.95
N ALA A 206 -6.21 2.37 15.84
CA ALA A 206 -7.42 1.60 15.59
C ALA A 206 -7.18 0.09 15.51
N VAL A 207 -5.92 -0.36 15.38
CA VAL A 207 -5.53 -1.76 15.22
C VAL A 207 -4.29 -2.10 16.05
N SER A 208 -4.09 -3.39 16.34
CA SER A 208 -2.93 -3.89 17.09
C SER A 208 -1.82 -4.46 16.20
N TRP A 209 -1.86 -4.20 14.89
CA TRP A 209 -0.95 -4.82 13.94
C TRP A 209 0.48 -4.31 14.07
N ARG A 210 1.43 -5.23 13.96
CA ARG A 210 2.84 -4.91 13.75
C ARG A 210 3.11 -4.82 12.25
N THR A 211 3.58 -3.67 11.78
CA THR A 211 4.05 -3.58 10.39
C THR A 211 5.36 -4.32 10.19
N ILE A 212 5.37 -5.25 9.24
CA ILE A 212 6.55 -6.03 8.86
C ILE A 212 6.97 -5.62 7.46
N THR A 213 8.25 -5.36 7.24
CA THR A 213 8.79 -5.22 5.88
C THR A 213 9.26 -6.59 5.40
N THR A 214 8.71 -7.06 4.28
CA THR A 214 8.88 -8.43 3.78
C THR A 214 9.24 -8.43 2.29
N THR A 215 9.34 -9.60 1.68
CA THR A 215 9.66 -9.78 0.26
C THR A 215 8.42 -9.96 -0.60
N VAL A 216 8.47 -9.42 -1.82
CA VAL A 216 7.58 -9.83 -2.93
C VAL A 216 8.19 -11.09 -3.54
N HIS A 217 7.44 -12.19 -3.58
CA HIS A 217 7.89 -13.40 -4.26
C HIS A 217 7.90 -13.15 -5.76
N GLN A 218 9.08 -13.23 -6.37
CA GLN A 218 9.20 -13.27 -7.81
C GLN A 218 9.02 -14.71 -8.29
N PRO A 219 8.25 -14.94 -9.37
CA PRO A 219 8.25 -16.25 -10.01
C PRO A 219 9.69 -16.58 -10.43
N SER A 220 10.13 -17.81 -10.17
CA SER A 220 11.42 -18.28 -10.66
C SER A 220 11.45 -18.14 -12.19
N PRO A 221 12.52 -17.61 -12.80
CA PRO A 221 12.62 -17.58 -14.25
C PRO A 221 12.50 -19.02 -14.78
N PRO A 222 11.82 -19.24 -15.93
CA PRO A 222 11.73 -20.57 -16.51
C PRO A 222 13.16 -21.10 -16.73
N PRO A 223 13.39 -22.41 -16.50
CA PRO A 223 14.71 -23.00 -16.70
C PRO A 223 15.18 -22.66 -18.12
N ALA A 224 16.40 -22.16 -18.24
CA ALA A 224 17.02 -21.94 -19.54
C ALA A 224 16.98 -23.27 -20.30
N HIS A 225 16.29 -23.29 -21.45
CA HIS A 225 16.30 -24.46 -22.31
C HIS A 225 17.75 -24.75 -22.73
N PRO A 226 18.20 -26.01 -22.64
CA PRO A 226 19.56 -26.40 -23.03
C PRO A 226 19.81 -26.22 -24.54
#